data_AF-A0A927MXH2-F1
#
_entry.id   AF-A0A927MXH2-F1
#
_cell.length_a   1.000
_cell.length_b   1.000
_cell.length_c   1.000
_cell.angle_alpha   90.00
_cell.angle_beta   90.00
_cell.angle_gamma   90.00
#
_symmetry.space_group_name_H-M   'P 1'
#
loop_
_entity.id
_entity.type
_entity.pdbx_description
1 polymer ?
#
loop_
_entity_poly.entity_id
_entity_poly.type
_entity_poly.pdbx_seq_one_letter_code
_entity_poly.pdbx_strand_id
1 'polypeptide(L)'
;MTKGRAMIGRALRRVLVVGALTGVGAVGTASVALAETPDSWTKSAPMPLLEVLGIYVGIPVALFALIALLVVAPSLVRGANLQPGVEWSGQPEWFGARPDDEAIPTGDSTTDELSEAKASAVTRGGAGGRW
;
A
#
# COMPACT_ATOMS: atom_id res chain seq x y z
N MET A 1 -6.42 3.41 28.46
CA MET A 1 -6.96 2.20 27.80
C MET A 1 -8.06 2.57 26.80
N THR A 2 -7.90 2.10 25.56
CA THR A 2 -8.94 1.69 24.59
C THR A 2 -10.00 2.71 24.12
N LYS A 3 -9.62 3.67 23.25
CA LYS A 3 -10.60 4.37 22.36
C LYS A 3 -10.33 4.28 20.85
N GLY A 4 -9.17 3.76 20.41
CA GLY A 4 -8.80 3.73 18.98
C GLY A 4 -9.20 2.49 18.17
N ARG A 5 -9.58 1.37 18.80
CA ARG A 5 -9.80 0.08 18.10
C ARG A 5 -11.21 -0.12 17.51
N ALA A 6 -12.16 0.78 17.77
CA ALA A 6 -13.56 0.59 17.37
C ALA A 6 -13.94 1.18 16.00
N MET A 7 -13.14 2.10 15.43
CA MET A 7 -13.51 2.76 14.17
C MET A 7 -13.10 1.97 12.91
N ILE A 8 -12.06 1.14 13.01
CA ILE A 8 -11.57 0.33 11.87
C ILE A 8 -12.57 -0.79 11.49
N GLY A 9 -13.30 -1.34 12.47
CA GLY A 9 -14.32 -2.36 12.20
C GLY A 9 -15.61 -1.85 11.56
N ARG A 10 -15.93 -0.56 11.72
CA ARG A 10 -17.16 0.04 11.15
C ARG A 10 -16.98 0.51 9.71
N ALA A 11 -15.76 0.91 9.32
CA ALA A 11 -15.44 1.24 7.94
C ALA A 11 -15.50 -0.01 7.04
N LEU A 12 -14.95 -1.14 7.51
CA LEU A 12 -14.96 -2.40 6.76
C LEU A 12 -16.39 -2.94 6.52
N ARG A 13 -17.30 -2.80 7.50
CA ARG A 13 -18.71 -3.21 7.33
C ARG A 13 -19.50 -2.31 6.38
N ARG A 14 -19.14 -1.03 6.23
CA ARG A 14 -19.87 -0.11 5.34
C ARG A 14 -19.46 -0.25 3.88
N VAL A 15 -18.18 -0.58 3.60
CA VAL A 15 -17.71 -0.86 2.24
C VAL A 15 -18.33 -2.15 1.68
N LEU A 16 -18.57 -3.15 2.53
CA LEU A 16 -19.18 -4.42 2.12
C LEU A 16 -20.71 -4.32 1.89
N VAL A 17 -21.40 -3.37 2.53
CA VAL A 17 -22.86 -3.17 2.32
C VAL A 17 -23.15 -2.27 1.12
N VAL A 18 -22.25 -1.34 0.76
CA VAL A 18 -22.44 -0.50 -0.45
C VAL A 18 -22.03 -1.24 -1.73
N GLY A 19 -21.08 -2.18 -1.68
CA GLY A 19 -20.72 -3.02 -2.82
C GLY A 19 -21.77 -4.08 -3.20
N ALA A 20 -22.73 -4.39 -2.31
CA ALA A 20 -23.77 -5.38 -2.57
C ALA A 20 -25.03 -4.81 -3.24
N LEU A 21 -25.21 -3.48 -3.22
CA LEU A 21 -26.38 -2.81 -3.83
C LEU A 21 -26.19 -2.45 -5.32
N THR A 22 -24.95 -2.45 -5.83
CA THR A 22 -24.68 -2.34 -7.28
C THR A 22 -24.85 -3.66 -8.03
N GLY A 23 -24.87 -4.80 -7.33
CA GLY A 23 -25.01 -6.13 -7.95
C GLY A 23 -26.46 -6.59 -8.20
N VAL A 24 -27.45 -6.01 -7.50
CA VAL A 24 -28.86 -6.48 -7.58
C VAL A 24 -29.69 -5.62 -8.55
N GLY A 25 -29.25 -4.40 -8.89
CA GLY A 25 -29.94 -3.50 -9.82
C GLY A 25 -29.86 -3.90 -11.30
N ALA A 26 -29.01 -4.86 -11.67
CA ALA A 26 -28.81 -5.27 -13.07
C ALA A 26 -29.64 -6.49 -13.50
N VAL A 27 -30.52 -7.02 -12.64
CA VAL A 27 -31.36 -8.21 -12.95
C VAL A 27 -32.76 -7.82 -13.46
N GLY A 28 -33.10 -6.53 -13.49
CA GLY A 28 -34.47 -6.05 -13.66
C GLY A 28 -35.00 -5.81 -15.09
N THR A 29 -34.17 -5.87 -16.14
CA THR A 29 -34.65 -5.66 -17.52
C THR A 29 -33.95 -6.57 -18.52
N ALA A 30 -33.93 -7.88 -18.26
CA ALA A 30 -33.87 -8.84 -19.35
C ALA A 30 -35.25 -8.87 -20.02
N SER A 31 -35.60 -7.80 -20.73
CA SER A 31 -36.59 -7.90 -21.80
C SER A 31 -35.99 -8.91 -22.77
N VAL A 32 -36.49 -10.14 -22.75
CA VAL A 32 -35.97 -11.19 -23.61
C VAL A 32 -36.15 -10.69 -25.05
N ALA A 33 -35.05 -10.34 -25.71
CA ALA A 33 -35.02 -10.09 -27.14
C ALA A 33 -35.24 -11.45 -27.83
N LEU A 34 -36.48 -11.94 -27.80
CA LEU A 34 -36.96 -13.13 -28.51
C LEU A 34 -37.31 -12.80 -29.96
N ALA A 35 -36.87 -11.65 -30.47
CA ALA A 35 -36.97 -11.34 -31.88
C ALA A 35 -35.92 -12.16 -32.63
N GLU A 36 -36.38 -13.13 -33.41
CA GLU A 36 -35.56 -13.88 -34.36
C GLU A 36 -34.74 -12.87 -35.19
N THR A 37 -33.43 -13.05 -35.24
CA THR A 37 -32.57 -12.18 -36.07
C THR A 37 -32.93 -12.37 -37.54
N PRO A 38 -33.33 -11.32 -38.28
CA PRO A 38 -33.66 -11.44 -39.70
C PRO A 38 -32.51 -12.06 -40.49
N ASP A 39 -32.80 -12.99 -41.39
CA ASP A 39 -31.78 -13.63 -42.23
C ASP A 39 -31.05 -12.64 -43.16
N SER A 40 -31.58 -11.43 -43.31
CA SER A 40 -30.93 -10.31 -44.02
C SER A 40 -29.74 -9.71 -43.27
N TRP A 41 -29.50 -10.09 -42.01
CA TRP A 41 -28.35 -9.61 -41.24
C TRP A 41 -27.14 -10.50 -41.46
N THR A 42 -26.00 -9.86 -41.75
CA THR A 42 -24.72 -10.55 -41.85
C THR A 42 -24.32 -11.11 -40.49
N LYS A 43 -24.34 -12.44 -40.35
CA LYS A 43 -23.83 -13.12 -39.16
C LYS A 43 -22.30 -13.04 -39.17
N SER A 44 -21.72 -12.31 -38.21
CA SER A 44 -20.28 -12.34 -37.98
C SER A 44 -19.85 -13.75 -37.58
N ALA A 45 -18.69 -14.18 -38.07
CA ALA A 45 -18.11 -15.44 -37.62
C ALA A 45 -17.88 -15.38 -36.10
N PRO A 46 -18.25 -16.42 -35.35
CA PRO A 46 -18.01 -16.45 -33.91
C PRO A 46 -16.50 -16.40 -33.62
N MET A 47 -16.11 -15.52 -32.69
CA MET A 47 -14.71 -15.41 -32.27
C MET A 47 -14.27 -16.73 -31.62
N PRO A 48 -13.10 -17.26 -31.96
CA PRO A 48 -12.60 -18.49 -31.34
C PRO A 48 -12.42 -18.31 -29.83
N LEU A 49 -12.78 -19.34 -29.05
CA LEU A 49 -12.73 -19.30 -27.58
C LEU A 49 -11.36 -18.89 -27.03
N LEU A 50 -10.29 -19.33 -27.71
CA LEU A 50 -8.91 -19.02 -27.30
C LEU A 50 -8.60 -17.52 -27.42
N GLU A 51 -9.16 -16.83 -28.42
CA GLU A 51 -8.99 -15.38 -28.59
C GLU A 51 -9.74 -14.61 -27.51
N VAL A 52 -10.98 -15.02 -27.20
CA VAL A 52 -11.76 -14.47 -26.08
C VAL A 52 -10.97 -14.63 -24.78
N LEU A 53 -10.45 -15.83 -24.50
CA LEU A 53 -9.69 -16.09 -23.28
C LEU A 53 -8.38 -15.29 -23.25
N GLY A 54 -7.68 -15.17 -24.39
CA GLY A 54 -6.47 -14.37 -24.52
C GLY A 54 -6.72 -12.88 -24.24
N ILE A 55 -7.85 -12.34 -24.69
CA ILE A 55 -8.21 -10.93 -24.42
C ILE A 55 -8.59 -10.75 -22.96
N TYR A 56 -9.53 -11.55 -22.45
CA TYR A 56 -10.11 -11.34 -21.12
C TYR A 56 -9.22 -11.80 -19.97
N VAL A 57 -8.31 -12.76 -20.18
CA VAL A 57 -7.38 -13.25 -19.16
C VAL A 57 -5.95 -12.85 -19.48
N GLY A 58 -5.55 -12.98 -20.74
CA GLY A 58 -4.17 -12.68 -21.15
C GLY A 58 -3.81 -11.20 -21.00
N ILE A 59 -4.68 -10.27 -21.42
CA ILE A 59 -4.39 -8.83 -21.29
C ILE A 59 -4.24 -8.44 -19.81
N PRO A 60 -5.17 -8.75 -18.88
CA PRO A 60 -4.99 -8.42 -17.47
C PRO A 60 -3.73 -9.03 -16.84
N VAL A 61 -3.43 -10.29 -17.15
CA VAL A 61 -2.23 -10.97 -16.63
C VAL A 61 -0.95 -10.34 -17.17
N ALA A 62 -0.89 -10.03 -18.47
CA ALA A 62 0.25 -9.39 -19.09
C ALA A 62 0.49 -7.99 -18.50
N LEU A 63 -0.58 -7.22 -18.30
CA LEU A 63 -0.52 -5.89 -17.69
C LEU A 63 -0.03 -5.97 -16.24
N PHE A 64 -0.55 -6.91 -15.47
CA PHE A 64 -0.09 -7.17 -14.11
C PHE A 64 1.39 -7.55 -14.07
N ALA A 65 1.82 -8.49 -14.92
CA ALA A 65 3.20 -8.94 -14.98
C ALA A 65 4.15 -7.81 -15.39
N LEU A 66 3.75 -6.97 -16.36
CA LEU A 66 4.52 -5.80 -16.78
C LEU A 66 4.68 -4.81 -15.63
N ILE A 67 3.60 -4.47 -14.93
CA ILE A 67 3.65 -3.56 -13.78
C ILE A 67 4.52 -4.16 -12.67
N ALA A 68 4.30 -5.42 -12.32
CA ALA A 68 5.08 -6.12 -11.29
C ALA A 68 6.58 -6.13 -11.65
N LEU A 69 6.91 -6.42 -12.91
CA LEU A 69 8.28 -6.36 -13.39
C LEU A 69 8.87 -4.96 -13.25
N LEU A 70 8.16 -3.92 -13.68
CA LEU A 70 8.63 -2.53 -13.56
C LEU A 70 8.83 -2.09 -12.10
N VAL A 71 8.01 -2.60 -11.18
CA VAL A 71 8.11 -2.31 -9.75
C VAL A 71 9.29 -3.06 -9.11
N VAL A 72 9.49 -4.32 -9.45
CA VAL A 72 10.51 -5.18 -8.84
C VAL A 72 11.89 -5.01 -9.51
N ALA A 73 11.94 -4.63 -10.78
CA ALA A 73 13.18 -4.50 -11.55
C ALA A 73 14.23 -3.59 -10.88
N PRO A 74 13.90 -2.38 -10.37
CA PRO A 74 14.89 -1.54 -9.69
C PRO A 74 15.51 -2.24 -8.47
N SER A 75 14.71 -3.01 -7.72
CA SER A 75 15.20 -3.74 -6.56
C SER A 75 16.16 -4.88 -6.95
N LEU A 76 15.90 -5.54 -8.08
CA LEU A 76 16.77 -6.59 -8.60
C LEU A 76 18.11 -6.02 -9.09
N VAL A 77 18.09 -4.84 -9.71
CA VAL A 77 19.31 -4.18 -10.22
C VAL A 77 20.15 -3.55 -9.10
N ARG A 78 19.52 -3.02 -8.05
CA ARG A 78 20.22 -2.23 -7.02
C ARG A 78 21.04 -3.06 -6.02
N GLY A 79 20.83 -4.38 -5.96
CA GLY A 79 21.58 -5.30 -5.08
C GLY A 79 21.32 -5.08 -3.59
N ALA A 80 21.56 -6.11 -2.77
CA ALA A 80 21.49 -6.00 -1.31
C ALA A 80 22.82 -5.46 -0.76
N ASN A 81 22.79 -4.25 -0.17
CA ASN A 81 23.99 -3.53 0.28
C ASN A 81 24.45 -3.86 1.71
N LEU A 82 23.82 -4.82 2.39
CA LEU A 82 24.21 -5.24 3.74
C LEU A 82 24.81 -6.63 3.70
N GLN A 83 26.12 -6.68 3.51
CA GLN A 83 26.90 -7.91 3.58
C GLN A 83 27.74 -7.89 4.86
N PRO A 84 27.62 -8.91 5.73
CA PRO A 84 28.51 -9.05 6.90
C PRO A 84 29.97 -9.07 6.46
N GLY A 85 30.80 -8.19 7.02
CA GLY A 85 32.23 -8.09 6.68
C GLY A 85 32.60 -7.06 5.62
N VAL A 86 31.62 -6.38 5.00
CA VAL A 86 31.85 -5.21 4.14
C VAL A 86 31.70 -3.94 4.96
N GLU A 87 32.52 -2.92 4.67
CA GLU A 87 32.43 -1.61 5.32
C GLU A 87 31.04 -1.00 5.14
N TRP A 88 30.49 -0.44 6.21
CA TRP A 88 29.16 0.14 6.22
C TRP A 88 29.11 1.37 5.31
N SER A 89 28.37 1.27 4.20
CA SER A 89 28.19 2.36 3.21
C SER A 89 26.90 3.18 3.42
N GLY A 90 26.09 2.81 4.41
CA GLY A 90 24.84 3.51 4.75
C GLY A 90 25.08 4.82 5.49
N GLN A 91 24.10 5.72 5.47
CA GLN A 91 24.11 6.87 6.36
C GLN A 91 23.88 6.41 7.82
N PRO A 92 24.49 7.07 8.81
CA PRO A 92 24.20 6.79 10.22
C PRO A 92 22.77 7.23 10.52
N GLU A 93 21.92 6.26 10.85
CA GLU A 93 20.52 6.51 11.22
C GLU A 93 20.30 6.22 12.70
N TRP A 94 19.60 7.13 13.38
CA TRP A 94 19.19 6.95 14.76
C TRP A 94 17.74 6.47 14.79
N PHE A 95 17.52 5.26 15.28
CA PHE A 95 16.16 4.73 15.44
C PHE A 95 15.64 5.10 16.84
N GLY A 96 14.87 6.18 16.93
CA GLY A 96 14.29 6.69 18.18
C GLY A 96 14.25 8.22 18.22
N ALA A 97 14.05 8.79 19.41
CA ALA A 97 14.21 10.23 19.61
C ALA A 97 15.68 10.60 19.43
N ARG A 98 15.96 11.51 18.49
CA ARG A 98 17.31 12.01 18.30
C ARG A 98 17.64 12.96 19.46
N PRO A 99 18.90 12.99 19.93
CA PRO A 99 19.29 13.84 21.07
C PRO A 99 19.04 15.36 20.89
N ASP A 100 18.78 15.81 19.67
CA ASP A 100 18.59 17.22 19.27
C ASP A 100 17.14 17.55 18.82
N ASP A 101 16.21 16.60 18.84
CA ASP A 101 14.81 16.81 18.37
C ASP A 101 13.91 17.51 19.42
N GLU A 102 14.47 18.03 20.51
CA GLU A 102 13.70 18.65 21.60
C GLU A 102 13.15 20.05 21.25
N ALA A 103 13.18 20.47 19.98
CA ALA A 103 12.74 21.80 19.55
C ALA A 103 11.91 21.81 18.26
N ILE A 104 10.89 20.95 18.15
CA ILE A 104 9.66 21.38 17.46
C ILE A 104 8.50 21.26 18.44
N PRO A 105 8.21 22.33 19.22
CA PRO A 105 6.99 22.38 20.00
C PRO A 105 5.80 22.35 19.03
N THR A 106 5.12 21.21 18.96
CA THR A 106 3.70 21.21 18.58
C THR A 106 3.01 21.90 19.75
N GLY A 107 2.71 23.19 19.56
CA GLY A 107 2.27 24.09 20.62
C GLY A 107 1.04 23.56 21.36
N ASP A 108 1.20 23.35 22.66
CA ASP A 108 0.34 23.90 23.71
C ASP A 108 0.88 23.46 25.07
N SER A 109 1.64 24.34 25.73
CA SER A 109 1.61 24.50 27.19
C SER A 109 2.59 25.58 27.64
N THR A 110 1.97 26.60 28.22
CA THR A 110 2.48 27.83 28.85
C THR A 110 3.49 27.57 29.97
N THR A 111 4.49 28.47 30.06
CA THR A 111 5.31 28.86 31.23
C THR A 111 5.93 27.75 32.10
N ASP A 112 7.27 27.71 32.15
CA ASP A 112 7.96 28.35 33.26
C ASP A 112 9.48 28.41 33.01
N GLU A 113 10.05 29.55 33.42
CA GLU A 113 11.47 29.79 33.49
C GLU A 113 12.15 28.71 34.35
N LEU A 114 13.24 28.11 33.85
CA LEU A 114 14.35 27.47 34.57
C LEU A 114 14.98 26.37 33.69
N SER A 115 15.71 26.76 32.65
CA SER A 115 16.68 25.84 32.04
C SER A 115 17.98 26.53 31.62
N GLU A 116 18.42 27.51 32.41
CA GLU A 116 19.85 27.87 32.48
C GLU A 116 20.56 26.88 33.42
N ALA A 117 20.39 25.60 33.13
CA ALA A 117 21.30 24.56 33.56
C ALA A 117 21.82 23.98 32.27
N LYS A 118 22.89 24.60 31.75
CA LYS A 118 23.79 23.95 30.80
C LYS A 118 24.05 22.56 31.37
N ALA A 119 23.38 21.56 30.80
CA ALA A 119 23.42 20.19 31.27
C ALA A 119 24.89 19.78 31.21
N SER A 120 25.58 19.86 32.34
CA SER A 120 26.82 19.16 32.59
C SER A 120 26.53 17.75 32.13
N ALA A 121 27.13 17.32 31.02
CA ALA A 121 26.81 16.05 30.40
C ALA A 121 26.96 14.97 31.48
N VAL A 122 25.83 14.56 32.07
CA VAL A 122 25.83 13.52 33.09
C VAL A 122 26.16 12.27 32.31
N THR A 123 27.39 11.80 32.43
CA THR A 123 27.83 10.55 31.81
C THR A 123 27.05 9.41 32.46
N ARG A 124 25.91 9.07 31.87
CA ARG A 124 25.18 7.84 32.16
C ARG A 124 25.95 6.69 31.46
N GLY A 125 26.15 5.60 32.18
CA GLY A 125 27.13 4.54 31.82
C GLY A 125 26.97 3.89 30.44
N GLY A 126 27.94 3.06 30.07
CA GLY A 126 27.97 2.35 28.77
C GLY A 126 27.96 0.82 28.91
N ALA A 127 27.39 0.15 27.91
CA ALA A 127 27.49 -1.29 27.72
C ALA A 127 28.14 -1.57 26.35
N GLY A 128 29.07 -2.51 26.29
CA GLY A 128 29.79 -2.85 25.07
C GLY A 128 29.89 -4.36 24.86
N GLY A 129 29.95 -4.78 23.60
CA GLY A 129 30.16 -6.16 23.17
C GLY A 129 30.98 -6.20 21.89
N ARG A 130 31.69 -7.32 21.67
CA ARG A 130 32.43 -7.61 20.43
C ARG A 130 31.94 -8.95 19.90
N TRP A 131 31.74 -9.02 18.60
CA TRP A 131 31.26 -10.19 17.87
C TRP A 131 32.14 -10.42 16.65
#